data_AF-A0A6A0BCD5-F1
#
_entry.id   AF-A0A6A0BCD5-F1
#
_cell.length_a   1.000
_cell.length_b   1.000
_cell.length_c   1.000
_cell.angle_alpha   90.00
_cell.angle_beta   90.00
_cell.angle_gamma   90.00
#
_symmetry.space_group_name_H-M   'P 1'
#
loop_
_entity.id
_entity.type
_entity.pdbx_description
1 polymer ?
#
loop_
_entity_poly.entity_id
_entity_poly.type
_entity_poly.pdbx_seq_one_letter_code
_entity_poly.pdbx_strand_id
1 'polypeptide(L)'
;MQDMKSVYVGICDEILKSKGGRNGRADSDVDFSDIEFQINLLKTDEINLDYILVLILEKFKQHDDLDRLKIDIRRIIRSSFGTRAKETLIIDFINETDLFKLTTTDAILAAFYSYANEQKEVQIKKLAEDENLKEESTRFIEKSISKGHVDSAGAELDSILPPTSRRRGARESKKQTVLQKIQELVEVFIGI
;
A
#
# COMPACT_ATOMS: atom_id res chain seq x y z
N MET A 1 -8.78 7.19 -22.77
CA MET A 1 -9.54 6.26 -21.90
C MET A 1 -8.92 6.09 -20.51
N GLN A 2 -7.61 5.94 -20.40
CA GLN A 2 -6.90 5.75 -19.12
C GLN A 2 -7.06 6.95 -18.14
N ASP A 3 -7.15 8.17 -18.67
CA ASP A 3 -7.30 9.38 -17.84
C ASP A 3 -8.67 9.45 -17.12
N MET A 4 -9.75 8.97 -17.74
CA MET A 4 -11.09 8.95 -17.13
C MET A 4 -11.19 7.92 -15.99
N LYS A 5 -10.51 6.76 -16.13
CA LYS A 5 -10.39 5.77 -15.05
C LYS A 5 -9.62 6.35 -13.86
N SER A 6 -8.51 7.05 -14.11
CA SER A 6 -7.72 7.72 -13.06
C SER A 6 -8.53 8.78 -12.31
N VAL A 7 -9.29 9.62 -13.03
CA VAL A 7 -10.18 10.64 -12.44
C VAL A 7 -11.27 9.99 -11.59
N TYR A 8 -11.93 8.93 -12.09
CA TYR A 8 -12.97 8.20 -11.35
C TYR A 8 -12.43 7.63 -10.04
N VAL A 9 -11.27 6.97 -10.06
CA VAL A 9 -10.61 6.43 -8.85
C VAL A 9 -10.22 7.54 -7.87
N GLY A 10 -9.69 8.66 -8.38
CA GLY A 10 -9.35 9.82 -7.55
C GLY A 10 -10.55 10.37 -6.77
N ILE A 11 -11.69 10.52 -7.44
CA ILE A 11 -12.95 10.99 -6.83
C ILE A 11 -13.45 9.98 -5.78
N CYS A 12 -13.43 8.67 -6.07
CA CYS A 12 -13.80 7.64 -5.11
C CYS A 12 -12.98 7.73 -3.82
N ASP A 13 -11.65 7.84 -3.94
CA ASP A 13 -10.75 7.89 -2.80
C ASP A 13 -10.94 9.16 -1.96
N GLU A 14 -11.19 10.29 -2.62
CA GLU A 14 -11.47 11.56 -1.94
C GLU A 14 -12.78 11.47 -1.12
N ILE A 15 -13.83 10.90 -1.72
CA ILE A 15 -15.12 10.69 -1.06
C ILE A 15 -15.00 9.67 0.09
N LEU A 16 -14.29 8.56 -0.10
CA LEU A 16 -14.07 7.56 0.96
C LEU A 16 -13.28 8.12 2.14
N LYS A 17 -12.22 8.91 1.87
CA LYS A 17 -11.44 9.59 2.91
C LYS A 17 -12.27 10.64 3.67
N SER A 18 -13.16 11.35 2.97
CA SER A 18 -14.09 12.31 3.60
C SER A 18 -15.08 11.64 4.56
N LYS A 19 -15.52 10.40 4.27
CA LYS A 19 -16.43 9.62 5.12
C LYS A 19 -15.74 9.00 6.36
N GLY A 20 -14.42 8.76 6.30
CA GLY A 20 -13.62 8.16 7.39
C GLY A 20 -13.05 9.13 8.42
N GLY A 21 -12.96 10.43 8.09
CA GLY A 21 -12.44 11.48 8.97
C GLY A 21 -13.53 12.18 9.76
N ARG A 22 -13.64 11.91 11.07
CA ARG A 22 -14.30 12.82 12.01
C ARG A 22 -13.46 14.08 12.16
N ASN A 23 -13.52 14.99 11.18
CA ASN A 23 -13.31 16.43 11.35
C ASN A 23 -13.43 17.17 10.00
N GLY A 24 -14.46 18.00 9.90
CA GLY A 24 -14.33 19.33 9.31
C GLY A 24 -14.50 19.46 7.80
N ARG A 25 -15.72 19.81 7.40
CA ARG A 25 -16.05 20.80 6.34
C ARG A 25 -15.17 20.74 5.09
N ALA A 26 -15.58 19.93 4.12
CA ALA A 26 -15.45 20.31 2.73
C ALA A 26 -16.83 20.78 2.24
N ASP A 27 -16.85 21.99 1.71
CA ASP A 27 -17.98 22.71 1.14
C ASP A 27 -18.40 22.09 -0.21
N SER A 28 -18.78 20.82 -0.19
CA SER A 28 -19.39 20.18 -1.35
C SER A 28 -20.89 20.09 -1.11
N ASP A 29 -21.65 20.99 -1.74
CA ASP A 29 -23.12 21.02 -1.83
C ASP A 29 -23.70 19.78 -2.57
N VAL A 30 -22.91 18.73 -2.72
CA VAL A 30 -23.22 17.55 -3.51
C VAL A 30 -23.36 16.38 -2.55
N ASP A 31 -24.58 15.86 -2.45
CA ASP A 31 -24.86 14.64 -1.70
C ASP A 31 -24.48 13.41 -2.53
N PHE A 32 -23.59 12.58 -1.97
CA PHE A 32 -23.13 11.32 -2.55
C PHE A 32 -23.67 10.10 -1.79
N SER A 33 -24.75 10.26 -1.01
CA SER A 33 -25.40 9.18 -0.26
C SER A 33 -26.07 8.14 -1.19
N ASP A 34 -26.65 8.61 -2.30
CA ASP A 34 -27.37 7.78 -3.29
C ASP A 34 -26.47 7.21 -4.40
N ILE A 35 -25.15 7.38 -4.32
CA ILE A 35 -24.21 6.96 -5.35
C ILE A 35 -23.47 5.69 -4.90
N GLU A 36 -23.65 4.60 -5.65
CA GLU A 36 -22.89 3.35 -5.47
C GLU A 36 -21.75 3.26 -6.49
N PHE A 37 -20.51 3.35 -6.01
CA PHE A 37 -19.33 3.23 -6.87
C PHE A 37 -19.07 1.75 -7.20
N GLN A 38 -19.13 1.38 -8.48
CA GLN A 38 -18.84 0.03 -8.97
C GLN A 38 -17.34 -0.21 -9.14
N ILE A 39 -16.56 -0.02 -8.08
CA ILE A 39 -15.09 -0.22 -8.07
C ILE A 39 -14.75 -1.68 -8.43
N ASN A 40 -15.61 -2.64 -8.05
CA ASN A 40 -15.43 -4.05 -8.36
C ASN A 40 -15.40 -4.35 -9.87
N LEU A 41 -16.04 -3.55 -10.72
CA LEU A 41 -15.99 -3.72 -12.17
C LEU A 41 -14.62 -3.29 -12.74
N LEU A 42 -13.92 -2.37 -12.06
CA LEU A 42 -12.56 -1.95 -12.40
C LEU A 42 -11.51 -2.98 -11.99
N LYS A 43 -11.82 -3.88 -11.04
CA LYS A 43 -10.92 -4.98 -10.65
C LYS A 43 -10.63 -5.96 -11.79
N THR A 44 -11.56 -6.09 -12.73
CA THR A 44 -11.43 -7.01 -13.88
C THR A 44 -10.31 -6.61 -14.86
N ASP A 45 -9.88 -5.34 -14.82
CA ASP A 45 -8.75 -4.81 -15.58
C ASP A 45 -7.56 -4.46 -14.66
N GLU A 46 -7.43 -5.10 -13.49
CA GLU A 46 -6.28 -4.85 -12.59
C GLU A 46 -4.97 -5.11 -13.35
N ILE A 47 -4.20 -4.05 -13.53
CA ILE A 47 -2.86 -4.16 -14.08
C ILE A 47 -2.01 -4.87 -13.02
N ASN A 48 -1.61 -6.11 -13.32
CA ASN A 48 -0.73 -6.91 -12.46
C ASN A 48 0.59 -6.19 -12.21
N LEU A 49 1.13 -6.32 -10.99
CA LEU A 49 2.41 -5.74 -10.61
C LEU A 49 3.54 -6.14 -11.59
N ASP A 50 3.55 -7.40 -12.01
CA ASP A 50 4.50 -7.93 -12.98
C ASP A 50 4.45 -7.17 -14.32
N TYR A 51 3.25 -6.82 -14.79
CA TYR A 51 3.11 -6.03 -16.01
C TYR A 51 3.67 -4.62 -15.85
N ILE A 52 3.46 -3.99 -14.68
CA ILE A 52 4.05 -2.68 -14.38
C ILE A 52 5.58 -2.80 -14.43
N LEU A 53 6.17 -3.83 -13.82
CA LEU A 53 7.61 -4.07 -13.82
C LEU A 53 8.16 -4.29 -15.24
N VAL A 54 7.48 -5.08 -16.08
CA VAL A 54 7.85 -5.25 -17.50
C VAL A 54 7.84 -3.90 -18.22
N LEU A 55 6.79 -3.11 -18.04
CA LEU A 55 6.64 -1.81 -18.69
C LEU A 55 7.72 -0.80 -18.24
N ILE A 56 8.15 -0.87 -16.96
CA ILE A 56 9.29 -0.10 -16.45
C ILE A 56 10.54 -0.45 -17.25
N LEU A 57 10.83 -1.74 -17.40
CA LEU A 57 12.00 -2.21 -18.14
C LEU A 57 11.96 -1.80 -19.62
N GLU A 58 10.82 -1.93 -20.27
CA GLU A 58 10.64 -1.52 -21.68
C GLU A 58 10.86 -0.02 -21.87
N LYS A 59 10.27 0.82 -21.02
CA LYS A 59 10.43 2.27 -21.11
C LYS A 59 11.84 2.72 -20.80
N PHE A 60 12.49 2.10 -19.82
CA PHE A 60 13.88 2.38 -19.48
C PHE A 60 14.83 2.09 -20.66
N LYS A 61 14.60 0.99 -21.41
CA LYS A 61 15.38 0.68 -22.62
C LYS A 61 15.19 1.69 -23.76
N GLN A 62 14.06 2.41 -23.79
CA GLN A 62 13.72 3.38 -24.84
C GLN A 62 14.17 4.80 -24.50
N HIS A 63 14.34 5.12 -23.21
CA HIS A 63 14.63 6.46 -22.72
C HIS A 63 15.57 6.43 -21.50
N ASP A 64 16.72 7.10 -21.60
CA ASP A 64 17.67 7.28 -20.47
C ASP A 64 17.23 8.35 -19.44
N ASP A 65 16.03 8.94 -19.59
CA ASP A 65 15.53 9.96 -18.67
C ASP A 65 14.71 9.33 -17.53
N LEU A 66 15.41 9.10 -16.43
CA LEU A 66 14.88 8.46 -15.22
C LEU A 66 13.77 9.28 -14.55
N ASP A 67 13.76 10.61 -14.71
CA ASP A 67 12.72 11.48 -14.14
C ASP A 67 11.41 11.40 -14.92
N ARG A 68 11.49 11.32 -16.26
CA ARG A 68 10.31 11.05 -17.09
C ARG A 68 9.74 9.66 -16.84
N LEU A 69 10.61 8.67 -16.70
CA LEU A 69 10.23 7.30 -16.36
C LEU A 69 9.45 7.27 -15.03
N LYS A 70 9.93 7.96 -14.00
CA LYS A 70 9.24 8.08 -12.70
C LYS A 70 7.83 8.69 -12.84
N ILE A 71 7.67 9.75 -13.62
CA ILE A 71 6.36 10.40 -13.82
C ILE A 71 5.38 9.43 -14.46
N ASP A 72 5.82 8.73 -15.51
CA ASP A 72 5.00 7.75 -16.22
C ASP A 72 4.61 6.57 -15.33
N ILE A 73 5.54 6.05 -14.54
CA ILE A 73 5.31 4.94 -13.61
C ILE A 73 4.30 5.35 -12.53
N ARG A 74 4.48 6.52 -11.91
CA ARG A 74 3.50 7.04 -10.94
C ARG A 74 2.10 7.15 -11.54
N ARG A 75 1.99 7.61 -12.79
CA ARG A 75 0.71 7.69 -13.50
C ARG A 75 0.08 6.31 -13.70
N ILE A 76 0.87 5.32 -14.11
CA ILE A 76 0.41 3.94 -14.32
C ILE A 76 -0.06 3.31 -13.01
N ILE A 77 0.76 3.39 -11.95
CA ILE A 77 0.44 2.83 -10.63
C ILE A 77 -0.83 3.47 -10.06
N ARG A 78 -0.95 4.80 -10.13
CA ARG A 78 -2.13 5.53 -9.62
C ARG A 78 -3.43 5.19 -10.37
N SER A 79 -3.33 4.74 -11.62
CA SER A 79 -4.49 4.29 -12.39
C SER A 79 -4.96 2.88 -12.01
N SER A 80 -4.18 2.13 -11.21
CA SER A 80 -4.47 0.76 -10.80
C SER A 80 -4.75 0.70 -9.28
N PHE A 81 -5.99 0.35 -8.93
CA PHE A 81 -6.51 0.40 -7.56
C PHE A 81 -5.71 -0.48 -6.58
N GLY A 82 -5.31 -1.69 -6.98
CA GLY A 82 -4.56 -2.63 -6.13
C GLY A 82 -3.06 -2.34 -5.98
N THR A 83 -2.48 -1.51 -6.86
CA THR A 83 -1.03 -1.22 -6.84
C THR A 83 -0.70 0.15 -6.25
N ARG A 84 -1.70 1.00 -5.98
CA ARG A 84 -1.50 2.34 -5.41
C ARG A 84 -0.76 2.32 -4.08
N ALA A 85 -1.10 1.40 -3.17
CA ALA A 85 -0.40 1.25 -1.89
C ALA A 85 1.10 0.89 -2.08
N LYS A 86 1.46 0.29 -3.22
CA LYS A 86 2.83 -0.11 -3.57
C LYS A 86 3.61 0.99 -4.30
N GLU A 87 3.02 2.18 -4.53
CA GLU A 87 3.66 3.27 -5.29
C GLU A 87 5.04 3.62 -4.72
N THR A 88 5.12 3.86 -3.41
CA THR A 88 6.39 4.18 -2.74
C THR A 88 7.41 3.05 -2.89
N LEU A 89 7.01 1.80 -2.65
CA LEU A 89 7.88 0.63 -2.75
C LEU A 89 8.47 0.46 -4.16
N ILE A 90 7.66 0.67 -5.20
CA ILE A 90 8.12 0.57 -6.60
C ILE A 90 9.06 1.72 -6.95
N ILE A 91 8.76 2.94 -6.50
CA ILE A 91 9.61 4.11 -6.74
C ILE A 91 10.96 3.97 -6.03
N ASP A 92 10.96 3.48 -4.80
CA ASP A 92 12.18 3.24 -4.02
C ASP A 92 13.02 2.15 -4.68
N PHE A 93 12.40 1.06 -5.16
CA PHE A 93 13.07 0.04 -5.96
C PHE A 93 13.81 0.63 -7.19
N ILE A 94 13.14 1.51 -7.95
CA ILE A 94 13.73 2.17 -9.13
C ILE A 94 14.89 3.10 -8.75
N ASN A 95 14.84 3.74 -7.58
CA ASN A 95 15.90 4.63 -7.11
C ASN A 95 17.12 3.86 -6.60
N GLU A 96 16.90 2.74 -5.93
CA GLU A 96 17.94 1.97 -5.24
C GLU A 96 18.55 0.87 -6.12
N THR A 97 17.88 0.51 -7.23
CA THR A 97 18.33 -0.54 -8.14
C THR A 97 18.87 0.01 -9.45
N ASP A 98 20.01 -0.54 -9.88
CA ASP A 98 20.59 -0.25 -11.20
C ASP A 98 19.84 -1.04 -12.29
N LEU A 99 18.82 -0.40 -12.88
CA LEU A 99 17.99 -0.99 -13.93
C LEU A 99 18.78 -1.40 -15.19
N PHE A 100 19.97 -0.83 -15.45
CA PHE A 100 20.80 -1.24 -16.58
C PHE A 100 21.29 -2.68 -16.48
N LYS A 101 21.38 -3.23 -15.26
CA LYS A 101 21.76 -4.63 -15.02
C LYS A 101 20.62 -5.62 -15.22
N LEU A 102 19.39 -5.13 -15.28
CA LEU A 102 18.19 -5.97 -15.41
C LEU A 102 17.82 -6.07 -16.88
N THR A 103 18.43 -7.01 -17.61
CA THR A 103 18.24 -7.08 -19.07
C THR A 103 16.99 -7.85 -19.50
N THR A 104 16.45 -8.70 -18.63
CA THR A 104 15.32 -9.59 -18.89
C THR A 104 14.15 -9.34 -17.94
N THR A 105 12.95 -9.74 -18.36
CA THR A 105 11.74 -9.71 -17.53
C THR A 105 11.94 -10.48 -16.22
N ASP A 106 12.48 -11.69 -16.28
CA ASP A 106 12.72 -12.50 -15.08
C ASP A 106 13.70 -11.83 -14.11
N ALA A 107 14.70 -11.11 -14.64
CA ALA A 107 15.67 -10.40 -13.80
C ALA A 107 15.02 -9.25 -13.03
N ILE A 108 14.16 -8.44 -13.67
CA ILE A 108 13.48 -7.34 -12.97
C ILE A 108 12.44 -7.84 -11.96
N LEU A 109 11.71 -8.91 -12.30
CA LEU A 109 10.76 -9.53 -11.36
C LEU A 109 11.50 -10.07 -10.14
N ALA A 110 12.53 -10.89 -10.34
CA ALA A 110 13.30 -11.46 -9.23
C ALA A 110 13.95 -10.37 -8.36
N ALA A 111 14.55 -9.34 -8.98
CA ALA A 111 15.14 -8.22 -8.26
C ALA A 111 14.11 -7.46 -7.43
N PHE A 112 12.94 -7.16 -8.00
CA PHE A 112 11.88 -6.47 -7.29
C PHE A 112 11.32 -7.28 -6.13
N TYR A 113 11.00 -8.57 -6.33
CA TYR A 113 10.44 -9.39 -5.24
C TYR A 113 11.47 -9.67 -4.14
N SER A 114 12.77 -9.79 -4.48
CA SER A 114 13.83 -9.85 -3.47
C SER A 114 13.89 -8.57 -2.65
N TYR A 115 13.96 -7.43 -3.33
CA TYR A 115 13.96 -6.11 -2.71
C TYR A 115 12.73 -5.89 -1.81
N ALA A 116 11.55 -6.21 -2.32
CA ALA A 116 10.31 -6.02 -1.60
C ALA A 116 10.20 -6.92 -0.36
N ASN A 117 10.72 -8.15 -0.42
CA ASN A 117 10.80 -9.03 0.76
C ASN A 117 11.76 -8.49 1.82
N GLU A 118 12.92 -7.97 1.43
CA GLU A 118 13.84 -7.32 2.36
C GLU A 118 13.20 -6.08 3.01
N GLN A 119 12.56 -5.21 2.22
CA GLN A 119 11.86 -4.04 2.73
C GLN A 119 10.68 -4.41 3.65
N LYS A 120 9.98 -5.51 3.36
CA LYS A 120 8.91 -6.06 4.21
C LYS A 120 9.46 -6.36 5.60
N GLU A 121 10.55 -7.11 5.70
CA GLU A 121 11.18 -7.42 6.99
C GLU A 121 11.65 -6.18 7.74
N VAL A 122 12.28 -5.23 7.04
CA VAL A 122 12.75 -3.97 7.63
C VAL A 122 11.59 -3.16 8.21
N GLN A 123 10.49 -3.01 7.47
CA GLN A 123 9.35 -2.22 7.93
C GLN A 123 8.57 -2.89 9.06
N ILE A 124 8.46 -4.22 9.07
CA ILE A 124 7.85 -4.96 10.19
C ILE A 124 8.67 -4.76 11.47
N LYS A 125 10.00 -4.90 11.39
CA LYS A 125 10.89 -4.67 12.54
C LYS A 125 10.79 -3.24 13.04
N LYS A 126 10.86 -2.26 12.13
CA LYS A 126 10.71 -0.84 12.45
C LYS A 126 9.37 -0.55 13.14
N LEU A 127 8.26 -1.11 12.65
CA LEU A 127 6.96 -0.93 13.29
C LEU A 127 6.93 -1.53 14.70
N ALA A 128 7.53 -2.71 14.89
CA ALA A 128 7.63 -3.35 16.20
C ALA A 128 8.43 -2.49 17.19
N GLU A 129 9.54 -1.89 16.74
CA GLU A 129 10.37 -1.00 17.55
C GLU A 129 9.67 0.33 17.86
N ASP A 130 9.16 1.03 16.84
CA ASP A 130 8.50 2.34 16.97
C ASP A 130 7.29 2.28 17.91
N GLU A 131 6.54 1.18 17.87
CA GLU A 131 5.35 0.99 18.72
C GLU A 131 5.64 0.25 20.03
N ASN A 132 6.88 -0.21 20.24
CA ASN A 132 7.32 -1.06 21.34
C ASN A 132 6.42 -2.30 21.51
N LEU A 133 6.19 -3.00 20.40
CA LEU A 133 5.40 -4.23 20.36
C LEU A 133 6.17 -5.40 21.00
N LYS A 134 5.44 -6.43 21.42
CA LYS A 134 6.05 -7.66 21.94
C LYS A 134 6.65 -8.49 20.82
N GLU A 135 7.58 -9.39 21.16
CA GLU A 135 8.31 -10.24 20.21
C GLU A 135 7.42 -11.02 19.22
N GLU A 136 6.23 -11.45 19.66
CA GLU A 136 5.26 -12.17 18.81
C GLU A 136 4.63 -11.30 17.71
N SER A 137 4.89 -9.99 17.70
CA SER A 137 4.28 -9.06 16.73
C SER A 137 4.71 -9.31 15.31
N THR A 138 5.97 -9.67 15.07
CA THR A 138 6.50 -9.97 13.73
C THR A 138 5.69 -11.07 13.06
N ARG A 139 5.51 -12.20 13.74
CA ARG A 139 4.73 -13.34 13.26
C ARG A 139 3.26 -12.97 13.00
N PHE A 140 2.66 -12.15 13.85
CA PHE A 140 1.29 -11.68 13.66
C PHE A 140 1.14 -10.78 12.43
N ILE A 141 2.08 -9.86 12.24
CA ILE A 141 2.08 -8.94 11.10
C ILE A 141 2.30 -9.72 9.80
N GLU A 142 3.27 -10.64 9.75
CA GLU A 142 3.49 -11.52 8.60
C GLU A 142 2.25 -12.33 8.23
N LYS A 143 1.61 -12.96 9.22
CA LYS A 143 0.35 -13.71 9.03
C LYS A 143 -0.75 -12.79 8.47
N SER A 144 -0.83 -11.55 8.94
CA SER A 144 -1.83 -10.58 8.46
C SER A 144 -1.57 -10.17 7.01
N ILE A 145 -0.29 -9.97 6.64
CA ILE A 145 0.11 -9.67 5.25
C ILE A 145 -0.24 -10.85 4.34
N SER A 146 0.10 -12.08 4.73
CA SER A 146 -0.24 -13.28 3.94
C SER A 146 -1.74 -13.48 3.77
N LYS A 147 -2.55 -13.09 4.76
CA LYS A 147 -4.02 -13.13 4.69
C LYS A 147 -4.62 -11.96 3.90
N GLY A 148 -3.87 -10.89 3.68
CA GLY A 148 -4.36 -9.66 3.07
C GLY A 148 -5.27 -8.80 3.95
N HIS A 149 -5.40 -9.11 5.23
CA HIS A 149 -6.16 -8.30 6.20
C HIS A 149 -5.69 -8.56 7.63
N VAL A 150 -6.01 -7.62 8.52
CA VAL A 150 -5.70 -7.71 9.96
C VAL A 150 -6.94 -8.12 10.74
N ASP A 151 -6.85 -9.22 11.49
CA ASP A 151 -7.91 -9.71 12.37
C ASP A 151 -7.98 -8.85 13.66
N SER A 152 -8.89 -7.89 13.71
CA SER A 152 -9.05 -6.99 14.87
C SER A 152 -10.02 -7.49 15.95
N ALA A 153 -10.87 -8.47 15.61
CA ALA A 153 -11.90 -9.04 16.50
C ALA A 153 -11.35 -10.06 17.51
N GLY A 154 -10.15 -10.61 17.28
CA GLY A 154 -9.52 -11.60 18.14
C GLY A 154 -8.62 -11.01 19.23
N ALA A 155 -8.12 -11.89 20.11
CA ALA A 155 -7.16 -11.51 21.15
C ALA A 155 -5.70 -11.38 20.63
N GLU A 156 -5.43 -11.75 19.38
CA GLU A 156 -4.07 -11.74 18.80
C GLU A 156 -3.52 -10.30 18.72
N LEU A 157 -4.30 -9.33 18.22
CA LEU A 157 -3.87 -7.93 18.21
C LEU A 157 -3.62 -7.40 19.63
N ASP A 158 -4.47 -7.78 20.59
CA ASP A 158 -4.30 -7.35 22.00
C ASP A 158 -3.09 -7.99 22.67
N SER A 159 -2.67 -9.18 22.23
CA SER A 159 -1.56 -9.91 22.82
C SER A 159 -0.21 -9.30 22.45
N ILE A 160 -0.09 -8.69 21.27
CA ILE A 160 1.15 -8.06 20.77
C ILE A 160 1.37 -6.64 21.31
N LEU A 161 0.34 -6.00 21.88
CA LEU A 161 0.45 -4.64 22.44
C LEU A 161 1.25 -4.63 23.75
N PRO A 162 2.07 -3.58 23.98
CA PRO A 162 2.76 -3.40 25.24
C PRO A 162 1.79 -3.17 26.42
N PRO A 163 2.28 -3.31 27.66
CA PRO A 163 1.56 -2.88 28.84
C PRO A 163 1.24 -1.38 28.74
N THR A 164 -0.05 -1.06 28.70
CA THR A 164 -0.55 0.31 28.54
C THR A 164 -1.60 0.60 29.60
N SER A 165 -1.67 1.87 30.02
CA SER A 165 -2.66 2.29 31.00
C SER A 165 -4.07 2.05 30.47
N ARG A 166 -4.92 1.42 31.29
CA ARG A 166 -6.36 1.25 30.99
C ARG A 166 -7.18 2.51 31.31
N ARG A 167 -6.54 3.54 31.89
CA ARG A 167 -7.22 4.79 32.24
C ARG A 167 -7.41 5.64 30.99
N ARG A 168 -8.54 6.35 30.91
CA ARG A 168 -8.83 7.34 29.86
C ARG A 168 -8.71 6.80 28.42
N GLY A 169 -8.89 5.49 28.21
CA GLY A 169 -8.88 4.90 26.86
C GLY A 169 -7.52 4.82 26.18
N ALA A 170 -6.41 5.05 26.88
CA ALA A 170 -5.07 5.05 26.27
C ALA A 170 -4.72 3.73 25.56
N ARG A 171 -5.14 2.59 26.13
CA ARG A 171 -4.96 1.26 25.51
C ARG A 171 -5.72 1.14 24.19
N GLU A 172 -6.97 1.61 24.14
CA GLU A 172 -7.79 1.52 22.92
C GLU A 172 -7.23 2.42 21.81
N SER A 173 -6.77 3.62 22.17
CA SER A 173 -6.12 4.53 21.23
C SER A 173 -4.83 3.94 20.65
N LYS A 174 -4.00 3.29 21.48
CA LYS A 174 -2.80 2.57 21.02
C LYS A 174 -3.17 1.40 20.12
N LYS A 175 -4.19 0.61 20.49
CA LYS A 175 -4.69 -0.51 19.67
C LYS A 175 -5.11 -0.04 18.28
N GLN A 176 -5.88 1.05 18.20
CA GLN A 176 -6.32 1.61 16.93
C GLN A 176 -5.15 2.14 16.08
N THR A 177 -4.17 2.80 16.71
CA THR A 177 -2.97 3.30 16.02
C THR A 177 -2.15 2.15 15.43
N VAL A 178 -1.90 1.11 16.22
CA VAL A 178 -1.15 -0.08 15.77
C VAL A 178 -1.93 -0.81 14.68
N LEU A 179 -3.25 -0.99 14.83
CA LEU A 179 -4.10 -1.59 13.82
C LEU A 179 -3.97 -0.87 12.47
N GLN A 180 -4.07 0.46 12.46
CA GLN A 180 -3.96 1.24 11.24
C GLN A 180 -2.59 1.06 10.57
N LYS A 181 -1.50 1.13 11.35
CA LYS A 181 -0.14 0.92 10.81
C LYS A 181 0.06 -0.49 10.24
N ILE A 182 -0.50 -1.51 10.87
CA ILE A 182 -0.44 -2.89 10.34
C ILE A 182 -1.28 -2.99 9.06
N GLN A 183 -2.46 -2.38 9.01
CA GLN A 183 -3.30 -2.34 7.81
C GLN A 183 -2.58 -1.69 6.62
N GLU A 184 -1.89 -0.57 6.86
CA GLU A 184 -1.05 0.09 5.84
C GLU A 184 0.05 -0.85 5.32
N LEU A 185 0.75 -1.57 6.20
CA LEU A 185 1.72 -2.59 5.77
C LEU A 185 1.09 -3.73 4.97
N VAL A 186 -0.10 -4.19 5.36
CA VAL A 186 -0.82 -5.23 4.63
C VAL A 186 -1.16 -4.76 3.21
N GLU A 187 -1.67 -3.54 3.04
CA GLU A 187 -1.98 -2.99 1.71
C GLU A 187 -0.73 -2.89 0.81
N VAL A 188 0.42 -2.48 1.40
CA VAL A 188 1.70 -2.41 0.69
C VAL A 188 2.18 -3.81 0.31
N PHE A 189 2.24 -4.75 1.24
CA PHE A 189 2.98 -6.01 1.07
C PHE A 189 2.11 -7.23 0.71
N ILE A 190 0.78 -7.10 0.60
CA ILE A 190 -0.08 -8.19 0.12
C ILE A 190 0.35 -8.62 -1.30
N GLY A 191 0.56 -9.92 -1.47
CA GLY A 191 0.98 -10.52 -2.75
C GLY A 191 2.49 -10.46 -3.02
N ILE A 192 3.30 -10.03 -2.05
CA ILE A 192 4.77 -10.02 -2.08
C ILE A 192 5.34 -11.16 -1.24
#